data_AF-A0A4Y8VVF2-F1
#
_entry.id   AF-A0A4Y8VVF2-F1
#
_cell.length_a   1.000
_cell.length_b   1.000
_cell.length_c   1.000
_cell.angle_alpha   90.00
_cell.angle_beta   90.00
_cell.angle_gamma   90.00
#
_symmetry.space_group_name_H-M   'P 1'
#
loop_
_entity.id
_entity.type
_entity.pdbx_description
1 polymer ?
#
loop_
_entity_poly.entity_id
_entity_poly.type
_entity_poly.pdbx_seq_one_letter_code
_entity_poly.pdbx_strand_id
1 'polypeptide(L)'
;MKQKKMFLCIALPIAILCVVAFGYKYYCCDMVTEYFQVTYYPQIVKLYSVNWGYGREYYDPEVKVSIKNYENDSIAFSTEYGKAKEYYESLREFSEDNFLKFVNDDMSPNSQHYGEAMFYNKEIQKEIFLIKFEHTRMYDVKKLLGDIKKIGIDSSKLEEYMKKNKIKYDFTPVWTPDLEDTPISLTYGGRRNRL
;
A
#
# COMPACT_ATOMS: atom_id res chain seq x y z
N MET A 1 38.37 33.25 45.03
CA MET A 1 37.42 33.79 44.02
C MET A 1 37.94 33.75 42.57
N LYS A 2 39.24 33.99 42.30
CA LYS A 2 39.79 34.00 40.91
C LYS A 2 39.62 32.67 40.15
N GLN A 3 39.93 31.52 40.76
CA GLN A 3 39.79 30.21 40.10
C GLN A 3 38.33 29.83 39.77
N LYS A 4 37.36 30.12 40.66
CA LYS A 4 35.93 29.85 40.40
C LYS A 4 35.38 30.67 39.22
N LYS A 5 35.81 31.93 39.08
CA LYS A 5 35.43 32.77 37.93
C LYS A 5 36.05 32.28 36.62
N MET A 6 37.30 31.82 36.66
CA MET A 6 38.00 31.25 35.51
C MET A 6 37.37 29.92 35.05
N PHE A 7 36.96 29.06 35.99
CA PHE A 7 36.23 27.83 35.69
C PHE A 7 34.86 28.10 35.05
N LEU A 8 34.12 29.11 35.54
CA LEU A 8 32.83 29.49 34.95
C LEU A 8 32.99 30.05 33.52
N CYS A 9 34.02 30.86 33.27
CA CYS A 9 34.28 31.43 31.95
C CYS A 9 34.75 30.39 30.91
N ILE A 10 35.24 29.22 31.34
CA ILE A 10 35.73 28.16 30.43
C ILE A 10 34.71 27.03 30.29
N ALA A 11 34.08 26.59 31.39
CA ALA A 11 33.13 25.49 31.37
C ALA A 11 31.79 25.88 30.73
N LEU A 12 31.34 27.14 30.88
CA LEU A 12 30.06 27.60 30.34
C LEU A 12 30.05 27.67 28.80
N PRO A 13 31.09 28.21 28.12
CA PRO A 13 31.18 28.13 26.66
C PRO A 13 31.28 26.71 26.13
N ILE A 14 32.00 25.82 26.82
CA ILE A 14 32.12 24.40 26.44
C ILE A 14 30.76 23.71 26.55
N ALA A 15 30.00 23.96 27.63
CA ALA A 15 28.65 23.41 27.77
C ALA A 15 27.71 23.93 26.68
N ILE A 16 27.78 25.22 26.33
CA ILE A 16 26.99 25.81 25.24
C ILE A 16 27.38 25.19 23.89
N LEU A 17 28.68 25.02 23.61
CA LEU A 17 29.18 24.35 22.41
C LEU A 17 28.72 22.90 22.33
N CYS A 18 28.70 22.16 23.45
CA CYS A 18 28.14 20.82 23.51
C CYS A 18 26.64 20.83 23.21
N VAL A 19 25.85 21.72 23.83
CA VAL A 19 24.40 21.82 23.56
C VAL A 19 24.13 22.19 22.11
N VAL A 20 24.93 23.07 21.51
CA VAL A 20 24.83 23.43 20.09
C VAL A 20 25.26 22.28 19.19
N ALA A 21 26.35 21.58 19.47
CA ALA A 21 26.83 20.46 18.65
C ALA A 21 25.91 19.23 18.74
N PHE A 22 25.46 18.88 19.95
CA PHE A 22 24.45 17.83 20.14
C PHE A 22 23.10 18.28 19.59
N GLY A 23 22.68 19.52 19.82
CA GLY A 23 21.46 20.10 19.26
C GLY A 23 21.46 20.13 17.74
N TYR A 24 22.61 20.43 17.11
CA TYR A 24 22.80 20.42 15.66
C TYR A 24 22.78 19.00 15.08
N LYS A 25 23.33 18.02 15.80
CA LYS A 25 23.19 16.59 15.48
C LYS A 25 21.75 16.10 15.57
N TYR A 26 20.94 16.69 16.46
CA TYR A 26 19.49 16.45 16.55
C TYR A 26 18.67 17.25 15.51
N TYR A 27 19.13 18.41 15.06
CA TYR A 27 18.45 19.22 14.04
C TYR A 27 18.74 18.73 12.61
N CYS A 28 19.95 18.21 12.37
CA CYS A 28 20.31 17.48 11.15
C CYS A 28 19.91 16.00 11.25
N CYS A 29 18.67 15.73 11.68
CA CYS A 29 18.09 14.41 11.46
C CYS A 29 17.99 14.21 9.96
N ASP A 30 18.92 13.44 9.37
CA ASP A 30 18.85 12.99 7.99
C ASP A 30 17.41 12.55 7.69
N MET A 31 16.75 13.31 6.83
CA MET A 31 15.44 12.96 6.30
C MET A 31 15.68 11.89 5.25
N VAL A 32 14.99 10.77 5.40
CA VAL A 32 15.03 9.65 4.46
C VAL A 32 13.70 9.64 3.72
N THR A 33 13.77 9.43 2.41
CA THR A 33 12.61 9.19 1.56
C THR A 33 12.53 7.69 1.30
N GLU A 34 11.39 7.09 1.60
CA GLU A 34 11.12 5.68 1.34
C GLU A 34 9.78 5.55 0.60
N TYR A 35 9.59 4.42 -0.06
CA TYR A 35 8.38 4.12 -0.81
C TYR A 35 7.77 2.82 -0.34
N PHE A 36 6.46 2.84 -0.10
CA PHE A 36 5.68 1.64 0.09
C PHE A 36 4.88 1.32 -1.15
N GLN A 37 5.07 0.12 -1.66
CA GLN A 37 4.13 -0.49 -2.60
C GLN A 37 3.02 -1.14 -1.77
N VAL A 38 1.80 -0.61 -1.90
CA VAL A 38 0.59 -1.14 -1.28
C VAL A 38 -0.21 -1.85 -2.36
N THR A 39 -0.44 -3.15 -2.19
CA THR A 39 -1.34 -3.94 -3.03
C THR A 39 -2.62 -4.20 -2.26
N TYR A 40 -3.73 -3.76 -2.82
CA TYR A 40 -5.06 -3.95 -2.25
C TYR A 40 -5.85 -4.94 -3.10
N TYR A 41 -6.41 -5.95 -2.45
CA TYR A 41 -7.40 -6.84 -3.04
C TYR A 41 -8.76 -6.44 -2.47
N PRO A 42 -9.69 -5.98 -3.31
CA PRO A 42 -11.03 -5.64 -2.85
C PRO A 42 -11.77 -6.88 -2.35
N GLN A 43 -12.88 -6.63 -1.68
CA GLN A 43 -13.81 -7.68 -1.28
C GLN A 43 -14.38 -8.37 -2.52
N ILE A 44 -14.32 -9.70 -2.58
CA ILE A 44 -14.76 -10.49 -3.74
C ILE A 44 -15.82 -11.50 -3.31
N VAL A 45 -16.86 -11.65 -4.13
CA VAL A 45 -17.94 -12.61 -3.90
C VAL A 45 -17.47 -14.03 -4.19
N LYS A 46 -17.67 -14.93 -3.24
CA LYS A 46 -17.47 -16.37 -3.36
C LYS A 46 -18.82 -17.08 -3.33
N LEU A 47 -19.07 -17.95 -4.29
CA LEU A 47 -20.25 -18.81 -4.33
C LEU A 47 -19.94 -20.14 -3.65
N TYR A 48 -20.95 -20.71 -2.98
CA TYR A 48 -20.89 -22.06 -2.45
C TYR A 48 -22.21 -22.79 -2.69
N SER A 49 -22.15 -24.10 -2.85
CA SER A 49 -23.34 -24.92 -3.11
C SER A 49 -24.18 -25.06 -1.84
N VAL A 50 -25.50 -24.88 -1.96
CA VAL A 50 -26.49 -25.22 -0.93
C VAL A 50 -27.58 -26.10 -1.55
N ASN A 51 -28.36 -26.80 -0.73
CA ASN A 51 -29.29 -27.84 -1.20
C ASN A 51 -30.31 -27.40 -2.27
N TRP A 52 -30.60 -26.10 -2.38
CA TRP A 52 -31.60 -25.54 -3.31
C TRP A 52 -31.05 -24.41 -4.20
N GLY A 53 -29.73 -24.27 -4.33
CA GLY A 53 -29.11 -23.22 -5.14
C GLY A 53 -27.68 -22.88 -4.71
N TYR A 54 -27.32 -21.59 -4.80
CA TYR A 54 -26.00 -21.10 -4.41
C TYR A 54 -26.10 -20.06 -3.29
N GLY A 55 -25.28 -20.24 -2.25
CA GLY A 55 -25.03 -19.23 -1.24
C GLY A 55 -23.91 -18.28 -1.68
N ARG A 56 -23.85 -17.10 -1.05
CA ARG A 56 -22.81 -16.08 -1.29
C ARG A 56 -22.06 -15.82 0.00
N GLU A 57 -20.75 -15.92 -0.07
CA GLU A 57 -19.78 -15.45 0.91
C GLU A 57 -18.96 -14.32 0.30
N TYR A 58 -18.26 -13.57 1.14
CA TYR A 58 -17.36 -12.52 0.69
C TYR A 58 -15.98 -12.79 1.27
N TYR A 59 -14.95 -12.80 0.41
CA TYR A 59 -13.58 -12.77 0.88
C TYR A 59 -13.29 -11.42 1.49
N ASP A 60 -12.73 -11.42 2.70
CA ASP A 60 -12.27 -10.18 3.33
C ASP A 60 -11.26 -9.47 2.42
N PRO A 61 -11.31 -8.13 2.37
CA PRO A 61 -10.31 -7.36 1.64
C PRO A 61 -8.92 -7.63 2.21
N GLU A 62 -7.93 -7.70 1.33
CA GLU A 62 -6.55 -8.00 1.71
C GLU A 62 -5.63 -6.84 1.35
N VAL A 63 -4.79 -6.42 2.29
CA VAL A 63 -3.78 -5.39 2.08
C VAL A 63 -2.40 -6.01 2.26
N LYS A 64 -1.58 -5.94 1.21
CA LYS A 64 -0.15 -6.28 1.25
C LYS A 64 0.65 -4.99 1.12
N VAL A 65 1.65 -4.83 1.99
CA VAL A 65 2.53 -3.65 1.98
C VAL A 65 3.96 -4.15 1.90
N SER A 66 4.75 -3.55 1.02
CA SER A 66 6.18 -3.83 0.89
C SER A 66 7.00 -2.56 0.81
N ILE A 67 8.17 -2.57 1.45
CA ILE A 67 9.12 -1.47 1.43
C ILE A 67 9.99 -1.59 0.19
N LYS A 68 10.12 -0.48 -0.53
CA LYS A 68 10.92 -0.39 -1.75
C LYS A 68 11.80 0.85 -1.68
N ASN A 69 13.01 0.70 -2.20
CA ASN A 69 13.95 1.80 -2.35
C ASN A 69 14.03 2.14 -3.84
N TYR A 70 13.65 3.36 -4.18
CA TYR A 70 13.83 3.91 -5.51
C TYR A 70 14.67 5.18 -5.42
N GLU A 71 15.36 5.48 -6.50
CA GLU A 71 16.21 6.67 -6.59
C GLU A 71 15.38 7.95 -6.68
N ASN A 72 14.24 7.92 -7.37
CA ASN A 72 13.31 9.04 -7.50
C ASN A 72 11.88 8.59 -7.82
N ASP A 73 10.94 9.53 -7.71
CA ASP A 73 9.50 9.31 -7.91
C ASP A 73 9.19 8.76 -9.32
N SER A 74 9.88 9.25 -10.35
CA SER A 74 9.65 8.83 -11.74
C SER A 74 10.02 7.36 -11.93
N ILE A 75 11.16 6.92 -11.39
CA ILE A 75 11.61 5.53 -11.45
C ILE A 75 10.68 4.63 -10.62
N ALA A 76 10.24 5.11 -9.46
CA ALA A 76 9.30 4.38 -8.60
C ALA A 76 8.00 4.08 -9.34
N PHE A 77 7.38 5.12 -9.92
CA PHE A 77 6.14 4.97 -10.67
C PHE A 77 6.32 4.10 -11.92
N SER A 78 7.31 4.39 -12.77
CA SER A 78 7.49 3.67 -14.03
C SER A 78 7.80 2.18 -13.82
N THR A 79 8.57 1.86 -12.77
CA THR A 79 8.92 0.48 -12.42
C THR A 79 7.69 -0.30 -11.96
N GLU A 80 6.91 0.26 -11.04
CA GLU A 80 5.74 -0.43 -10.51
C GLU A 80 4.60 -0.49 -11.53
N TYR A 81 4.42 0.56 -12.34
CA TYR A 81 3.47 0.55 -13.45
C TYR A 81 3.85 -0.48 -14.52
N GLY A 82 5.13 -0.54 -14.91
CA GLY A 82 5.62 -1.53 -15.88
C GLY A 82 5.39 -2.97 -15.42
N LYS A 83 5.76 -3.28 -14.17
CA LYS A 83 5.49 -4.61 -13.57
C LYS A 83 4.01 -4.93 -13.49
N ALA A 84 3.18 -3.97 -13.09
CA ALA A 84 1.75 -4.16 -13.04
C ALA A 84 1.23 -4.49 -14.44
N LYS A 85 1.56 -3.66 -15.42
CA LYS A 85 1.14 -3.83 -16.81
C LYS A 85 1.55 -5.21 -17.37
N GLU A 86 2.81 -5.59 -17.26
CA GLU A 86 3.30 -6.91 -17.72
C GLU A 86 2.55 -8.07 -17.05
N TYR A 87 2.33 -7.97 -15.74
CA TYR A 87 1.56 -8.97 -15.02
C TYR A 87 0.13 -9.07 -15.55
N TYR A 88 -0.54 -7.93 -15.74
CA TYR A 88 -1.91 -7.88 -16.27
C TYR A 88 -2.00 -8.38 -17.71
N GLU A 89 -1.04 -8.04 -18.55
CA GLU A 89 -0.95 -8.58 -19.91
C GLU A 89 -0.74 -10.09 -19.90
N SER A 90 0.10 -10.62 -19.00
CA SER A 90 0.27 -12.09 -18.85
C SER A 90 -1.01 -12.78 -18.38
N LEU A 91 -1.77 -12.13 -17.48
CA LEU A 91 -3.08 -12.62 -17.09
C LEU A 91 -4.04 -12.59 -18.26
N ARG A 92 -4.06 -11.51 -19.05
CA ARG A 92 -4.94 -11.35 -20.21
C ARG A 92 -4.64 -12.38 -21.31
N GLU A 93 -3.37 -12.64 -21.60
CA GLU A 93 -2.96 -13.65 -22.59
C GLU A 93 -3.37 -15.06 -22.15
N PHE A 94 -3.20 -15.39 -20.86
CA PHE A 94 -3.74 -16.64 -20.31
C PHE A 94 -5.28 -16.67 -20.36
N SER A 95 -5.91 -15.50 -20.36
CA SER A 95 -7.36 -15.34 -20.22
C SER A 95 -8.13 -15.41 -21.54
N GLU A 96 -7.59 -14.86 -22.62
CA GLU A 96 -8.23 -14.80 -23.94
C GLU A 96 -8.52 -16.20 -24.51
N ASP A 97 -7.70 -17.21 -24.20
CA ASP A 97 -7.93 -18.59 -24.69
C ASP A 97 -8.87 -19.43 -23.80
N ASN A 98 -9.07 -19.09 -22.52
CA ASN A 98 -9.75 -19.97 -21.55
C ASN A 98 -10.60 -19.28 -20.46
N PHE A 99 -10.25 -18.07 -20.04
CA PHE A 99 -10.81 -17.43 -18.84
C PHE A 99 -12.19 -16.80 -19.05
N LEU A 100 -12.50 -16.31 -20.25
CA LEU A 100 -13.85 -15.86 -20.61
C LEU A 100 -14.91 -16.98 -20.51
N LYS A 101 -14.49 -18.25 -20.60
CA LYS A 101 -15.36 -19.41 -20.33
C LYS A 101 -15.54 -19.69 -18.83
N PHE A 102 -14.60 -19.25 -18.00
CA PHE A 102 -14.56 -19.57 -16.57
C PHE A 102 -15.19 -18.49 -15.69
N VAL A 103 -15.04 -17.21 -16.02
CA VAL A 103 -15.61 -16.11 -15.22
C VAL A 103 -16.89 -15.59 -15.86
N ASN A 104 -17.86 -16.49 -16.02
CA ASN A 104 -19.26 -16.08 -16.20
C ASN A 104 -19.95 -16.09 -14.84
N ASP A 105 -20.95 -15.21 -14.67
CA ASP A 105 -21.76 -15.07 -13.45
C ASP A 105 -22.45 -16.38 -13.00
N ASP A 106 -22.49 -17.40 -13.87
CA ASP A 106 -23.13 -18.71 -13.67
C ASP A 106 -22.16 -19.87 -13.39
N MET A 107 -20.88 -19.61 -13.09
CA MET A 107 -19.93 -20.69 -12.81
C MET A 107 -20.32 -21.45 -11.54
N SER A 108 -20.66 -22.73 -11.70
CA SER A 108 -20.97 -23.62 -10.58
C SER A 108 -19.77 -23.71 -9.62
N PRO A 109 -19.96 -23.49 -8.31
CA PRO A 109 -18.91 -23.68 -7.31
C PRO A 109 -18.40 -25.12 -7.22
N ASN A 110 -19.13 -26.08 -7.82
CA ASN A 110 -18.73 -27.49 -7.91
C ASN A 110 -17.89 -27.79 -9.17
N SER A 111 -17.60 -26.79 -10.01
CA SER A 111 -16.73 -26.94 -11.17
C SER A 111 -15.29 -27.19 -10.74
N GLN A 112 -14.60 -28.11 -11.42
CA GLN A 112 -13.17 -28.38 -11.18
C GLN A 112 -12.28 -27.14 -11.35
N HIS A 113 -12.72 -26.17 -12.15
CA HIS A 113 -11.98 -24.93 -12.45
C HIS A 113 -12.38 -23.74 -11.58
N TYR A 114 -13.31 -23.92 -10.62
CA TYR A 114 -13.85 -22.82 -9.82
C TYR A 114 -12.76 -22.10 -9.00
N GLY A 115 -11.84 -22.85 -8.41
CA GLY A 115 -10.72 -22.28 -7.65
C GLY A 115 -9.78 -21.42 -8.49
N GLU A 116 -9.48 -21.87 -9.71
CA GLU A 116 -8.63 -21.15 -10.67
C GLU A 116 -9.31 -19.85 -11.13
N ALA A 117 -10.59 -19.93 -11.47
CA ALA A 117 -11.40 -18.77 -11.87
C ALA A 117 -11.44 -17.70 -10.76
N MET A 118 -11.64 -18.13 -9.51
CA MET A 118 -11.67 -17.23 -8.34
C MET A 118 -10.31 -16.59 -8.05
N PHE A 119 -9.21 -17.33 -8.24
CA PHE A 119 -7.86 -16.78 -8.11
C PHE A 119 -7.61 -15.65 -9.11
N TYR A 120 -7.89 -15.89 -10.38
CA TYR A 120 -7.68 -14.91 -11.44
C TYR A 120 -8.64 -13.71 -11.32
N ASN A 121 -9.90 -13.94 -10.94
CA ASN A 121 -10.84 -12.86 -10.64
C ASN A 121 -10.30 -11.95 -9.51
N LYS A 122 -9.67 -12.55 -8.49
CA LYS A 122 -9.01 -11.79 -7.42
C LYS A 122 -7.80 -11.00 -7.92
N GLU A 123 -6.96 -11.61 -8.75
CA GLU A 123 -5.76 -10.94 -9.27
C GLU A 123 -6.07 -9.83 -10.27
N ILE A 124 -7.14 -9.93 -11.06
CA ILE A 124 -7.56 -8.88 -12.00
C ILE A 124 -8.13 -7.65 -11.28
N GLN A 125 -8.72 -7.85 -10.12
CA GLN A 125 -9.30 -6.75 -9.34
C GLN A 125 -8.28 -6.06 -8.41
N LYS A 126 -7.02 -6.48 -8.41
CA LYS A 126 -6.03 -5.92 -7.49
C LYS A 126 -5.66 -4.48 -7.85
N GLU A 127 -5.57 -3.65 -6.85
CA GLU A 127 -5.15 -2.27 -6.98
C GLU A 127 -3.73 -2.12 -6.41
N ILE A 128 -2.90 -1.30 -7.06
CA ILE A 128 -1.53 -1.04 -6.64
C ILE A 128 -1.39 0.46 -6.44
N PHE A 129 -0.91 0.83 -5.26
CA PHE A 129 -0.65 2.19 -4.85
C PHE A 129 0.81 2.33 -4.43
N LEU A 130 1.37 3.49 -4.68
CA LEU A 130 2.68 3.90 -4.20
C LEU A 130 2.48 4.97 -3.15
N ILE A 131 3.00 4.74 -1.94
CA ILE A 131 3.04 5.74 -0.88
C ILE A 131 4.49 6.16 -0.71
N LYS A 132 4.80 7.38 -1.14
CA LYS A 132 6.06 8.03 -0.79
C LYS A 132 5.90 8.61 0.62
N PHE A 133 6.90 8.44 1.47
CA PHE A 133 6.92 9.14 2.75
C PHE A 133 8.32 9.60 3.11
N GLU A 134 8.37 10.76 3.76
CA GLU A 134 9.60 11.36 4.26
C GLU A 134 9.59 11.33 5.78
N HIS A 135 10.61 10.75 6.37
CA HIS A 135 10.72 10.59 7.82
C HIS A 135 12.16 10.79 8.30
N THR A 136 12.33 10.98 9.61
CA THR A 136 13.66 10.99 10.21
C THR A 136 14.22 9.57 10.26
N ARG A 137 15.54 9.40 10.13
CA ARG A 137 16.20 8.07 10.21
C ARG A 137 15.93 7.28 11.49
N MET A 138 15.50 7.93 12.56
CA MET A 138 15.14 7.29 13.84
C MET A 138 13.69 6.79 13.90
N TYR A 139 12.88 7.08 12.87
CA TYR A 139 11.48 6.69 12.83
C TYR A 139 11.33 5.18 12.58
N ASP A 140 10.40 4.53 13.30
CA ASP A 140 10.17 3.09 13.20
C ASP A 140 9.31 2.75 11.97
N VAL A 141 10.00 2.54 10.85
CA VAL A 141 9.39 2.16 9.57
C VAL A 141 8.62 0.83 9.66
N LYS A 142 9.04 -0.11 10.51
CA LYS A 142 8.34 -1.40 10.66
C LYS A 142 6.97 -1.20 11.31
N LYS A 143 6.90 -0.32 12.31
CA LYS A 143 5.62 0.06 12.92
C LYS A 143 4.70 0.74 11.91
N LEU A 144 5.23 1.67 11.12
CA LEU A 144 4.47 2.33 10.06
C LEU A 144 3.90 1.34 9.04
N LEU A 145 4.70 0.37 8.59
CA LEU A 145 4.23 -0.67 7.67
C LEU A 145 3.09 -1.50 8.29
N GLY A 146 3.21 -1.86 9.57
CA GLY A 146 2.16 -2.59 10.29
C GLY A 146 0.87 -1.77 10.45
N ASP A 147 0.99 -0.47 10.70
CA ASP A 147 -0.16 0.43 10.84
C ASP A 147 -0.84 0.69 9.49
N ILE A 148 -0.08 0.93 8.41
CA ILE A 148 -0.64 1.06 7.05
C ILE A 148 -1.32 -0.24 6.61
N LYS A 149 -0.77 -1.41 6.95
CA LYS A 149 -1.42 -2.69 6.65
C LYS A 149 -2.80 -2.82 7.34
N LYS A 150 -2.97 -2.23 8.53
CA LYS A 150 -4.25 -2.22 9.25
C LYS A 150 -5.22 -1.16 8.73
N ILE A 151 -4.70 0.01 8.37
CA ILE A 151 -5.50 1.12 7.83
C ILE A 151 -6.00 0.78 6.41
N GLY A 152 -5.15 0.13 5.62
CA GLY A 152 -5.44 -0.21 4.23
C GLY A 152 -5.30 0.99 3.30
N ILE A 153 -6.24 1.10 2.36
CA ILE A 153 -6.28 2.17 1.35
C ILE A 153 -7.27 3.29 1.68
N ASP A 154 -7.77 3.32 2.92
CA ASP A 154 -8.64 4.39 3.41
C ASP A 154 -7.83 5.69 3.51
N SER A 155 -7.99 6.54 2.50
CA SER A 155 -7.22 7.79 2.37
C SER A 155 -7.46 8.73 3.55
N SER A 156 -8.66 8.73 4.12
CA SER A 156 -9.02 9.61 5.24
C SER A 156 -8.28 9.21 6.52
N LYS A 157 -8.25 7.90 6.83
CA LYS A 157 -7.52 7.35 7.98
C LYS A 157 -6.02 7.43 7.79
N LEU A 158 -5.52 7.23 6.57
CA LEU A 158 -4.11 7.44 6.24
C LEU A 158 -3.72 8.90 6.48
N GLU A 159 -4.53 9.85 5.99
CA GLU A 159 -4.26 11.28 6.18
C GLU A 159 -4.24 11.66 7.67
N GLU A 160 -5.22 11.20 8.46
CA GLU A 160 -5.27 11.42 9.90
C GLU A 160 -4.03 10.85 10.61
N TYR A 161 -3.66 9.60 10.27
CA TYR A 161 -2.50 8.93 10.84
C TYR A 161 -1.20 9.67 10.51
N MET A 162 -1.00 10.06 9.24
CA MET A 162 0.22 10.74 8.79
C MET A 162 0.34 12.13 9.46
N LYS A 163 -0.76 12.88 9.55
CA LYS A 163 -0.80 14.17 10.28
C LYS A 163 -0.45 14.00 11.75
N LYS A 164 -1.04 13.02 12.43
CA LYS A 164 -0.78 12.72 13.85
C LYS A 164 0.69 12.39 14.11
N ASN A 165 1.33 11.68 13.20
CA ASN A 165 2.72 11.26 13.32
C ASN A 165 3.72 12.23 12.67
N LYS A 166 3.26 13.36 12.10
CA LYS A 166 4.07 14.37 11.41
C LYS A 166 4.90 13.79 10.25
N ILE A 167 4.32 12.85 9.52
CA ILE A 167 4.95 12.22 8.35
C ILE A 167 4.45 12.95 7.12
N LYS A 168 5.38 13.43 6.28
CA LYS A 168 5.01 13.91 4.94
C LYS A 168 4.82 12.69 4.06
N TYR A 169 3.75 12.66 3.28
CA TYR A 169 3.48 11.56 2.38
C TYR A 169 2.86 12.04 1.08
N ASP A 170 3.04 11.25 0.03
CA ASP A 170 2.34 11.37 -1.24
C ASP A 170 1.76 9.99 -1.59
N PHE A 171 0.51 9.98 -2.06
CA PHE A 171 -0.23 8.76 -2.38
C PHE A 171 -0.56 8.76 -3.86
N THR A 172 0.07 7.86 -4.61
CA THR A 172 -0.06 7.78 -6.05
C THR A 172 -0.73 6.46 -6.44
N PRO A 173 -1.90 6.48 -7.10
CA PRO A 173 -2.44 5.28 -7.73
C PRO A 173 -1.51 4.88 -8.88
N VAL A 174 -0.96 3.67 -8.81
CA VAL A 174 -0.09 3.11 -9.86
C VAL A 174 -0.93 2.30 -10.84
N TRP A 175 -1.77 1.43 -10.30
CA TRP A 175 -2.65 0.60 -11.10
C TRP A 175 -4.00 0.50 -10.43
N THR A 176 -5.04 0.86 -11.18
CA THR A 176 -6.43 0.60 -10.82
C THR A 176 -7.04 -0.07 -12.04
N PRO A 177 -7.55 -1.30 -11.93
CA PRO A 177 -8.15 -1.98 -13.07
C PRO A 177 -9.34 -1.16 -13.56
N ASP A 178 -9.34 -0.87 -14.85
CA ASP A 178 -10.49 -0.28 -15.51
C ASP A 178 -11.58 -1.35 -15.62
N LEU A 179 -12.56 -1.26 -14.73
CA LEU A 179 -13.63 -2.24 -14.68
C LEU A 179 -14.65 -2.07 -15.82
N GLU A 180 -14.63 -0.95 -16.54
CA GLU A 180 -15.53 -0.72 -17.66
C GLU A 180 -15.06 -1.50 -18.91
N ASP A 181 -13.75 -1.69 -19.05
CA ASP A 181 -13.12 -2.45 -20.13
C ASP A 181 -12.72 -3.88 -19.73
N THR A 182 -12.90 -4.29 -18.46
CA THR A 182 -12.80 -5.71 -18.12
C THR A 182 -14.00 -6.45 -18.70
N PRO A 183 -13.80 -7.53 -19.47
CA PRO A 183 -14.89 -8.31 -20.05
C PRO A 183 -15.82 -8.97 -19.01
N ILE A 184 -15.48 -8.90 -17.73
CA ILE A 184 -16.30 -9.33 -16.61
C ILE A 184 -17.15 -8.13 -16.18
N SER A 185 -18.38 -8.06 -16.69
CA SER A 185 -19.39 -7.16 -16.13
C SER A 185 -19.70 -7.59 -14.70
N LEU A 186 -19.05 -6.98 -13.70
CA LEU A 186 -19.33 -7.21 -12.27
C LEU A 186 -20.66 -6.53 -11.88
N THR A 187 -21.77 -6.93 -12.49
CA THR A 187 -23.11 -6.45 -12.17
C THR A 187 -23.95 -7.56 -11.56
N TYR A 188 -23.57 -7.99 -10.36
CA TYR A 188 -24.53 -8.50 -9.38
C TYR A 188 -24.36 -7.81 -8.03
N GLY A 189 -24.59 -6.49 -8.02
CA GLY A 189 -24.95 -5.76 -6.80
C GLY A 189 -24.33 -4.39 -6.64
N GLY A 190 -24.90 -3.38 -7.30
CA GLY A 190 -24.83 -1.98 -6.86
C GLY A 190 -23.48 -1.28 -7.06
N ARG A 191 -23.55 0.02 -7.40
CA ARG A 191 -22.41 0.93 -7.43
C ARG A 191 -21.46 0.69 -6.25
N ARG A 192 -20.16 0.56 -6.55
CA ARG A 192 -19.07 0.71 -5.59
C ARG A 192 -19.32 1.96 -4.73
N ASN A 193 -19.77 1.78 -3.49
CA ASN A 193 -19.61 2.84 -2.51
C ASN A 193 -18.13 2.84 -2.13
N ARG A 194 -17.37 3.75 -2.74
CA ARG A 194 -16.07 4.16 -2.23
C ARG A 194 -16.34 4.82 -0.87
N LEU A 195 -16.21 4.05 0.20
CA LEU A 195 -16.14 4.54 1.58
C LEU A 195 -14.68 4.69 1.98
#